data_AF-A0A946TLP7-F1
#
_entry.id   AF-A0A946TLP7-F1
#
_cell.length_a   1.000
_cell.length_b   1.000
_cell.length_c   1.000
_cell.angle_alpha   90.00
_cell.angle_beta   90.00
_cell.angle_gamma   90.00
#
_symmetry.space_group_name_H-M   'P 1'
#
loop_
_entity.id
_entity.type
_entity.pdbx_description
1 polymer ?
#
loop_
_entity_poly.entity_id
_entity_poly.type
_entity_poly.pdbx_seq_one_letter_code
_entity_poly.pdbx_strand_id
1 'polypeptide(L)'
;PEEVNRAIMQEAQQHQGQEKEVFEYYKNNPEAMQAIQSPLLEDKVVDYILELANVSEKATTIEELMAEPEPAKPKKKAKSTAKKKAPAKKKAASKKKAAAKKGDDK
;
A
#
# COMPACT_ATOMS: atom_id res chain seq x y z
N PRO A 1 12.76 16.13 -1.40
CA PRO A 1 13.68 16.86 -0.47
C PRO A 1 13.21 16.80 0.98
N GLU A 2 11.91 16.98 1.23
CA GLU A 2 11.37 16.99 2.60
C GLU A 2 11.50 15.65 3.34
N GLU A 3 11.25 14.49 2.70
CA GLU A 3 11.40 13.20 3.43
C GLU A 3 12.87 12.87 3.71
N VAL A 4 13.77 13.22 2.78
CA VAL A 4 15.21 13.05 2.97
C VAL A 4 15.68 13.89 4.16
N ASN A 5 15.25 15.15 4.25
CA ASN A 5 15.55 16.01 5.39
C ASN A 5 14.95 15.48 6.69
N ARG A 6 13.73 14.90 6.63
CA ARG A 6 13.11 14.27 7.80
C ARG A 6 13.88 13.04 8.26
N ALA A 7 14.32 12.19 7.34
CA ALA A 7 15.14 11.01 7.65
C ALA A 7 16.50 11.41 8.24
N ILE A 8 17.16 12.45 7.72
CA ILE A 8 18.40 12.98 8.30
C ILE A 8 18.15 13.51 9.72
N MET A 9 17.03 14.20 9.97
CA MET A 9 16.69 14.65 11.33
C MET A 9 16.42 13.48 12.29
N GLN A 10 15.77 12.42 11.83
CA GLN A 10 15.57 11.21 12.63
C GLN A 10 16.89 10.51 12.93
N GLU A 11 17.80 10.47 11.98
CA GLU A 11 19.15 9.93 12.20
C GLU A 11 19.91 10.79 13.22
N ALA A 12 19.93 12.11 13.04
CA ALA A 12 20.56 13.03 13.99
C ALA A 12 19.98 12.88 15.42
N GLN A 13 18.67 12.68 15.58
CA GLN A 13 18.05 12.45 16.88
C GLN A 13 18.52 11.16 17.58
N GLN A 14 18.93 10.15 16.82
CA GLN A 14 19.50 8.92 17.38
C GLN A 14 20.94 9.13 17.89
N HIS A 15 21.64 10.16 17.39
CA HIS A 15 23.02 10.49 17.74
C HIS A 15 23.10 11.75 18.62
N GLN A 16 22.68 11.61 19.88
CA GLN A 16 22.63 12.72 20.85
C GLN A 16 24.01 13.32 21.12
N GLY A 17 24.11 14.66 21.08
CA GLY A 17 25.34 15.41 21.28
C GLY A 17 26.24 15.52 20.03
N GLN A 18 25.91 14.85 18.93
CA GLN A 18 26.62 14.88 17.65
C GLN A 18 25.69 15.27 16.48
N GLU A 19 24.51 15.83 16.78
CA GLU A 19 23.45 16.06 15.79
C GLU A 19 23.92 16.97 14.64
N LYS A 20 24.74 17.98 14.97
CA LYS A 20 25.33 18.89 13.97
C LYS A 20 26.32 18.19 13.06
N GLU A 21 27.14 17.29 13.61
CA GLU A 21 28.13 16.54 12.86
C GLU A 21 27.45 15.54 11.92
N VAL A 22 26.39 14.89 12.38
CA VAL A 22 25.56 14.00 11.54
C VAL A 22 24.92 14.77 10.39
N PHE A 23 24.33 15.94 10.67
CA PHE A 23 23.72 16.75 9.62
C PHE A 23 24.74 17.20 8.57
N GLU A 24 25.90 17.70 8.99
CA GLU A 24 26.97 18.11 8.09
C GLU A 24 27.61 16.93 7.36
N TYR A 25 27.69 15.75 7.98
CA TYR A 25 28.17 14.52 7.33
C TYR A 25 27.32 14.17 6.13
N TYR A 26 25.99 14.09 6.30
CA TYR A 26 25.09 13.81 5.19
C TYR A 26 25.11 14.93 4.15
N LYS A 27 25.12 16.19 4.56
CA LYS A 27 25.16 17.32 3.61
C LYS A 27 26.41 17.32 2.72
N ASN A 28 27.57 16.94 3.26
CA ASN A 28 28.86 17.02 2.57
C ASN A 28 29.29 15.69 1.94
N ASN A 29 28.61 14.58 2.24
CA ASN A 29 28.91 13.26 1.70
C ASN A 29 27.76 12.75 0.80
N PRO A 30 27.90 12.82 -0.54
CA PRO A 30 26.90 12.33 -1.48
C PRO A 30 26.60 10.83 -1.35
N GLU A 31 27.59 10.01 -0.99
CA GLU A 31 27.39 8.57 -0.79
C GLU A 31 26.52 8.31 0.44
N ALA A 32 26.77 9.03 1.53
CA ALA A 32 25.91 8.96 2.72
C ALA A 32 24.47 9.44 2.42
N MET A 33 24.31 10.48 1.59
CA MET A 33 22.99 10.91 1.14
C MET A 33 22.25 9.82 0.35
N GLN A 34 22.96 9.07 -0.48
CA GLN A 34 22.37 7.97 -1.24
C GLN A 34 21.91 6.82 -0.33
N ALA A 35 22.61 6.58 0.78
CA ALA A 35 22.18 5.58 1.77
C ALA A 35 20.82 5.93 2.39
N ILE A 36 20.52 7.22 2.61
CA ILE A 36 19.21 7.69 3.08
C ILE A 36 18.18 7.71 1.95
N GLN A 37 18.59 8.12 0.75
CA GLN A 37 17.67 8.24 -0.38
C GLN A 37 17.22 6.90 -0.94
N SER A 38 18.06 5.87 -0.91
CA SER A 38 17.75 4.58 -1.56
C SER A 38 16.50 3.91 -0.99
N PRO A 39 16.38 3.72 0.36
CA PRO A 39 15.17 3.13 0.94
C PRO A 39 13.93 3.98 0.68
N LEU A 40 14.05 5.31 0.82
CA LEU A 40 12.94 6.24 0.57
C LEU A 40 12.44 6.18 -0.88
N LEU A 41 13.36 5.97 -1.83
CA LEU A 41 13.00 5.82 -3.23
C LEU A 41 12.34 4.47 -3.51
N GLU A 42 12.81 3.40 -2.87
CA GLU A 42 12.20 2.08 -2.97
C GLU A 42 10.74 2.11 -2.51
N ASP A 43 10.47 2.64 -1.32
CA ASP A 43 9.11 2.77 -0.78
C ASP A 43 8.21 3.56 -1.73
N LYS A 44 8.70 4.70 -2.25
CA LYS A 44 7.94 5.52 -3.21
C LYS A 44 7.66 4.82 -4.53
N VAL A 45 8.61 4.05 -5.03
CA VAL A 45 8.43 3.31 -6.28
C VAL A 45 7.39 2.20 -6.07
N VAL A 46 7.44 1.50 -4.94
CA VAL A 46 6.43 0.50 -4.58
C VAL A 46 5.06 1.15 -4.47
N ASP A 47 4.93 2.25 -3.72
CA ASP A 47 3.68 2.98 -3.57
C ASP A 47 3.12 3.44 -4.92
N TYR A 48 3.97 4.02 -5.77
CA TYR A 48 3.56 4.44 -7.11
C TYR A 48 3.07 3.28 -7.97
N ILE A 49 3.73 2.11 -7.91
CA ILE A 49 3.28 0.92 -8.62
C ILE A 49 1.93 0.43 -8.06
N LEU A 50 1.75 0.45 -6.74
CA LEU A 50 0.51 0.04 -6.09
C LEU A 50 -0.67 0.97 -6.46
N GLU A 51 -0.44 2.27 -6.56
CA GLU A 51 -1.44 3.24 -7.02
C GLU A 51 -1.93 2.96 -8.45
N LEU A 52 -1.05 2.46 -9.32
CA LEU A 52 -1.38 2.09 -10.70
C LEU A 52 -1.91 0.66 -10.83
N ALA A 53 -1.69 -0.19 -9.83
CA ALA A 53 -2.04 -1.60 -9.88
C ALA A 53 -3.54 -1.81 -9.63
N ASN A 54 -4.09 -2.84 -10.28
CA ASN A 54 -5.44 -3.31 -9.96
C ASN A 54 -5.37 -4.25 -8.75
N VAL A 55 -5.62 -3.71 -7.57
CA VAL A 55 -5.57 -4.45 -6.30
C VAL A 55 -6.90 -5.17 -6.06
N SER A 56 -6.82 -6.47 -5.77
CA SER A 56 -7.98 -7.29 -5.41
C SER A 56 -7.75 -7.98 -4.07
N GLU A 57 -8.74 -7.96 -3.20
CA GLU A 57 -8.68 -8.63 -1.90
C GLU A 57 -9.05 -10.11 -2.02
N LYS A 58 -8.30 -10.98 -1.33
CA LYS A 58 -8.61 -12.40 -1.15
C LYS A 58 -8.69 -12.70 0.33
N ALA A 59 -9.86 -13.11 0.82
CA ALA A 59 -9.99 -13.64 2.17
C ALA A 59 -9.22 -14.97 2.28
N THR A 60 -8.42 -15.11 3.34
CA THR A 60 -7.56 -16.26 3.62
C THR A 60 -7.60 -16.56 5.12
N THR A 61 -7.27 -17.79 5.52
CA THR A 61 -7.09 -18.14 6.94
C THR A 61 -5.63 -17.96 7.36
N ILE A 62 -5.37 -17.89 8.68
CA ILE A 62 -4.00 -17.78 9.22
C ILE A 62 -3.16 -19.00 8.80
N GLU A 63 -3.75 -20.19 8.86
CA GLU A 63 -3.11 -21.45 8.44
C GLU A 63 -2.70 -21.42 6.96
N GLU A 64 -3.56 -20.90 6.08
CA GLU A 64 -3.25 -20.75 4.64
C GLU A 64 -2.17 -19.68 4.39
N LEU A 65 -2.16 -18.60 5.16
CA LEU A 65 -1.14 -17.54 5.03
C LEU A 65 0.27 -18.00 5.46
N MET A 66 0.34 -18.89 6.46
CA MET A 66 1.59 -19.44 6.99
C MET A 66 2.09 -20.67 6.22
N ALA A 67 1.28 -21.22 5.31
CA ALA A 67 1.66 -22.36 4.49
C ALA A 67 2.74 -21.96 3.47
N GLU A 68 3.63 -22.90 3.13
CA GLU A 68 4.65 -22.67 2.09
C GLU A 68 3.98 -22.37 0.74
N PRO A 69 4.49 -21.39 -0.02
CA PRO A 69 3.91 -21.05 -1.31
C PRO A 69 4.07 -22.22 -2.28
N GLU A 70 2.96 -22.81 -2.73
CA GLU A 70 3.01 -23.78 -3.82
C GLU A 70 3.56 -23.13 -5.10
N PRO A 71 4.38 -23.85 -5.89
CA PRO A 71 4.94 -23.31 -7.12
C PRO A 71 3.82 -22.84 -8.06
N ALA A 72 3.88 -21.57 -8.45
CA ALA A 72 2.85 -20.92 -9.24
C ALA A 72 2.62 -21.64 -10.59
N LYS A 73 1.49 -22.34 -10.72
CA LYS A 73 1.03 -22.85 -12.02
C LYS A 73 0.59 -21.66 -12.89
N PRO A 74 1.05 -21.56 -14.15
CA PRO A 74 0.77 -20.41 -15.00
C PRO A 74 -0.73 -20.32 -15.29
N LYS A 75 -1.38 -19.27 -14.78
CA LYS A 75 -2.75 -18.91 -15.16
C LYS A 75 -2.74 -18.44 -16.62
N LYS A 76 -3.27 -19.28 -17.52
CA LYS A 76 -3.52 -18.93 -18.93
C LYS A 76 -4.30 -17.62 -19.00
N LYS A 77 -3.74 -16.64 -19.71
CA LYS A 77 -4.42 -15.41 -20.12
C LYS A 77 -5.75 -15.79 -20.80
N ALA A 78 -6.88 -15.43 -20.19
CA ALA A 78 -8.17 -15.50 -20.85
C ALA A 78 -8.18 -14.48 -22.00
N LYS A 79 -8.16 -14.98 -23.24
CA LYS A 79 -8.41 -14.20 -24.45
C LYS A 79 -9.78 -13.53 -24.33
N SER A 80 -9.80 -12.22 -24.46
CA SER A 80 -11.00 -11.42 -24.68
C SER A 80 -11.62 -11.80 -26.04
N THR A 81 -12.78 -12.45 -26.02
CA THR A 81 -13.63 -12.56 -27.21
C THR A 81 -14.66 -11.44 -27.19
N ALA A 82 -14.39 -10.41 -27.98
CA ALA A 82 -15.42 -9.51 -28.47
C ALA A 82 -16.44 -10.30 -29.30
N LYS A 83 -17.74 -10.09 -29.03
CA LYS A 83 -18.82 -9.75 -30.00
C LYS A 83 -20.19 -10.40 -29.63
N LYS A 84 -21.07 -9.63 -28.97
CA LYS A 84 -22.45 -9.36 -29.42
C LYS A 84 -23.19 -8.35 -28.52
N LYS A 85 -23.47 -7.16 -29.10
CA LYS A 85 -24.65 -6.29 -28.85
C LYS A 85 -25.94 -7.15 -28.92
N ALA A 86 -27.09 -6.91 -28.28
CA ALA A 86 -27.66 -5.94 -27.33
C ALA A 86 -29.11 -6.47 -27.02
N PRO A 87 -30.12 -5.69 -26.59
CA PRO A 87 -30.51 -5.31 -25.23
C PRO A 87 -31.97 -5.69 -24.83
N ALA A 88 -32.32 -5.77 -23.54
CA ALA A 88 -33.68 -5.52 -22.99
C ALA A 88 -33.70 -5.67 -21.45
N LYS A 89 -33.83 -4.58 -20.68
CA LYS A 89 -35.07 -4.05 -20.06
C LYS A 89 -35.72 -4.92 -18.96
N LYS A 90 -35.53 -4.50 -17.70
CA LYS A 90 -36.55 -4.18 -16.65
C LYS A 90 -35.91 -4.39 -15.25
N LYS A 91 -35.68 -3.34 -14.45
CA LYS A 91 -36.61 -2.57 -13.58
C LYS A 91 -36.78 -3.21 -12.18
N ALA A 92 -36.72 -2.31 -11.17
CA ALA A 92 -37.10 -2.41 -9.75
C ALA A 92 -36.08 -3.12 -8.83
N ALA A 93 -35.41 -2.48 -7.86
CA ALA A 93 -35.80 -1.49 -6.84
C ALA A 93 -36.71 -2.03 -5.72
N SER A 94 -36.10 -2.36 -4.58
CA SER A 94 -36.65 -2.35 -3.22
C SER A 94 -35.46 -2.31 -2.24
N LYS A 95 -34.90 -1.15 -1.86
CA LYS A 95 -35.35 -0.21 -0.82
C LYS A 95 -36.23 -0.80 0.29
N LYS A 96 -35.75 -0.56 1.54
CA LYS A 96 -36.47 -0.22 2.80
C LYS A 96 -36.39 -1.32 3.88
N LYS A 97 -35.54 -1.22 4.92
CA LYS A 97 -35.47 -0.30 6.09
C LYS A 97 -36.42 -0.71 7.24
N ALA A 98 -35.83 -1.12 8.36
CA ALA A 98 -36.24 -0.92 9.76
C ALA A 98 -35.00 -1.32 10.61
N ALA A 99 -34.30 -0.52 11.41
CA ALA A 99 -34.64 0.58 12.33
C ALA A 99 -35.71 0.21 13.37
N ALA A 100 -35.31 -0.09 14.61
CA ALA A 100 -35.56 0.74 15.80
C ALA A 100 -35.56 -0.05 17.14
N LYS A 101 -34.66 0.39 18.05
CA LYS A 101 -34.90 0.84 19.44
C LYS A 101 -35.37 -0.11 20.57
N LYS A 102 -34.85 0.26 21.76
CA LYS A 102 -35.24 0.05 23.18
C LYS A 102 -34.61 -1.17 23.88
N GLY A 103 -34.13 -1.08 25.12
CA GLY A 103 -34.13 -0.02 26.15
C GLY A 103 -32.82 -0.07 26.96
N ASP A 104 -32.32 1.05 27.48
CA ASP A 104 -32.77 1.74 28.70
C ASP A 104 -32.45 0.95 29.98
N ASP A 105 -31.56 1.53 30.77
CA ASP A 105 -31.51 1.57 32.24
C ASP A 105 -32.00 0.35 33.03
N LYS A 106 -31.05 -0.38 33.65
CA LYS A 106 -30.90 -0.42 35.11
C LYS A 106 -29.56 -1.04 35.51
#